data_AF-A0AAV4Q3L7-F1
#
_entry.id   AF-A0AAV4Q3L7-F1
#
_cell.length_a   1.000
_cell.length_b   1.000
_cell.length_c   1.000
_cell.angle_alpha   90.00
_cell.angle_beta   90.00
_cell.angle_gamma   90.00
#
_symmetry.space_group_name_H-M   'P 1'
#
loop_
_entity.id
_entity.type
_entity.pdbx_description
1 polymer ?
#
loop_
_entity_poly.entity_id
_entity_poly.type
_entity_poly.pdbx_seq_one_letter_code
_entity_poly.pdbx_strand_id
1 'polypeptide(L)'
;MIVSFIITLFTAPLELLYWIKWLVAYVTIRFYTAFRKRRFDFYDVDALGDPIKLGYVIPPLEKELESPFPESHLQEAADEIFFYGVNTKSECLLVRIARGLNQVADAWIYLKLANGKIYNHTESMGYQQSADGNSHTFSCGRLQMHYLSPMRRWRIFYCGMLTKLQGNQKDVEETVFVKFVFLWKASSDVYDCTLDSNPEGFASAMARAPWKVPFVAL
;
A
#
# COMPACT_ATOMS: atom_id res chain seq x y z
N MET A 1 34.62 35.15 -1.31
CA MET A 1 33.65 35.90 -2.15
C MET A 1 33.55 35.37 -3.58
N ILE A 2 34.66 35.23 -4.32
CA ILE A 2 34.65 34.76 -5.72
C ILE A 2 34.14 33.32 -5.88
N VAL A 3 34.55 32.39 -5.00
CA VAL A 3 34.09 30.99 -5.04
C VAL A 3 32.58 30.88 -4.79
N SER A 4 32.03 31.68 -3.87
CA SER A 4 30.59 31.72 -3.61
C SER A 4 29.81 32.25 -4.83
N PHE A 5 30.36 33.24 -5.53
CA PHE A 5 29.74 33.82 -6.73
C PHE A 5 29.71 32.83 -7.90
N ILE A 6 30.79 32.06 -8.09
CA ILE A 6 30.88 31.01 -9.10
C ILE A 6 29.91 29.87 -8.77
N ILE A 7 29.86 29.41 -7.52
CA ILE A 7 28.90 28.38 -7.10
C ILE A 7 27.46 28.85 -7.34
N THR A 8 27.10 30.08 -6.95
CA THR A 8 25.75 30.62 -7.21
C THR A 8 25.43 30.74 -8.70
N LEU A 9 26.41 31.04 -9.55
CA LEU A 9 26.22 31.15 -11.00
C LEU A 9 25.99 29.78 -11.65
N PHE A 10 26.65 28.73 -11.16
CA PHE A 10 26.45 27.34 -11.62
C PHE A 10 25.21 26.68 -11.01
N THR A 11 24.78 27.06 -9.80
CA THR A 11 23.56 26.53 -9.17
C THR A 11 22.29 27.27 -9.60
N ALA A 12 22.35 28.56 -9.95
CA ALA A 12 21.20 29.31 -10.45
C ALA A 12 20.44 28.66 -11.62
N PRO A 13 21.09 28.11 -12.67
CA PRO A 13 20.37 27.41 -13.74
C PRO A 13 19.75 26.09 -13.28
N LEU A 14 20.35 25.41 -12.30
CA LEU A 14 19.80 24.18 -11.71
C LEU A 14 18.57 24.47 -10.83
N GLU A 15 18.61 25.54 -10.05
CA GLU A 15 17.48 26.02 -9.25
C GLU A 15 16.33 26.50 -10.13
N LEU A 16 16.62 27.29 -11.17
CA LEU A 16 15.60 27.74 -12.12
C LEU A 16 14.94 26.54 -12.83
N LEU A 17 15.72 25.54 -13.24
CA LEU A 17 15.20 24.33 -13.86
C LEU A 17 14.35 23.49 -12.88
N TYR A 18 14.74 23.42 -11.60
CA TYR A 18 13.93 22.81 -10.56
C TYR A 18 12.57 23.49 -10.43
N TRP A 19 12.54 24.83 -10.33
CA TRP A 19 11.28 25.57 -10.19
C TRP A 19 10.39 25.48 -11.42
N ILE A 20 10.96 25.45 -12.63
CA ILE A 20 10.20 25.20 -13.86
C ILE A 20 9.55 23.81 -13.82
N LYS A 21 10.34 22.76 -13.50
CA LYS A 21 9.82 21.39 -13.38
C LYS A 21 8.74 21.28 -12.30
N TRP A 22 8.97 21.94 -11.17
CA TRP A 22 8.04 21.97 -10.05
C TRP A 22 6.72 22.61 -10.46
N LEU A 23 6.76 23.76 -11.13
CA LEU A 23 5.56 24.46 -11.61
C LEU A 23 4.78 23.59 -12.60
N VAL A 24 5.46 22.99 -13.58
CA VAL A 24 4.82 22.09 -14.56
C VAL A 24 4.19 20.89 -13.86
N ALA A 25 4.91 20.22 -12.95
CA ALA A 25 4.40 19.07 -12.22
C ALA A 25 3.21 19.45 -11.33
N TYR A 26 3.31 20.56 -10.59
CA TYR A 26 2.26 21.05 -9.70
C TYR A 26 0.98 21.36 -10.49
N VAL A 27 1.09 22.13 -11.58
CA VAL A 27 -0.05 22.46 -12.44
C VAL A 27 -0.67 21.19 -13.04
N THR A 28 0.14 20.24 -13.50
CA THR A 28 -0.33 18.96 -14.05
C THR A 28 -1.11 18.15 -13.01
N ILE A 29 -0.57 18.00 -11.79
CA ILE A 29 -1.24 17.28 -10.69
C ILE A 29 -2.56 17.98 -10.33
N ARG A 30 -2.57 19.31 -10.24
CA ARG A 30 -3.78 20.08 -9.91
C ARG A 30 -4.86 19.94 -10.97
N PHE A 31 -4.51 19.98 -12.25
CA PHE A 31 -5.47 19.71 -13.31
C PHE A 31 -5.98 18.27 -13.27
N TYR A 32 -5.07 17.30 -13.15
CA TYR A 32 -5.44 15.88 -13.07
C TYR A 32 -6.40 15.58 -11.92
N THR A 33 -6.13 16.12 -10.73
CA THR A 33 -6.96 15.94 -9.53
C THR A 33 -8.29 16.69 -9.63
N ALA A 34 -8.32 17.89 -10.22
CA ALA A 34 -9.55 18.66 -10.38
C ALA A 34 -10.55 18.03 -11.36
N PHE A 35 -10.08 17.35 -12.41
CA PHE A 35 -10.95 16.70 -13.40
C PHE A 35 -11.36 15.28 -13.03
N ARG A 36 -10.77 14.67 -12.00
CA ARG A 36 -11.12 13.33 -11.55
C ARG A 36 -12.07 13.37 -10.37
N LYS A 37 -13.12 12.55 -10.45
CA LYS A 37 -14.01 12.31 -9.32
C LYS A 37 -13.26 11.54 -8.24
N ARG A 38 -13.34 12.00 -6.99
CA ARG A 38 -12.81 11.29 -5.83
C ARG A 38 -13.48 9.92 -5.69
N ARG A 39 -12.67 8.89 -5.44
CA ARG A 39 -13.14 7.51 -5.29
C ARG A 39 -13.94 7.31 -4.01
N PHE A 40 -13.60 8.03 -2.94
CA PHE A 40 -14.20 7.91 -1.61
C PHE A 40 -14.86 9.21 -1.13
N ASP A 41 -15.74 9.79 -1.96
CA ASP A 41 -16.52 10.99 -1.60
C ASP A 41 -17.88 10.61 -1.02
N PHE A 42 -17.88 9.80 0.04
CA PHE A 42 -19.11 9.23 0.62
C PHE A 42 -19.59 9.95 1.86
N TYR A 43 -18.70 10.62 2.58
CA TYR A 43 -19.00 11.13 3.92
C TYR A 43 -19.28 12.63 3.87
N ASP A 44 -20.40 13.01 4.46
CA ASP A 44 -20.86 14.39 4.57
C ASP A 44 -21.48 14.58 5.95
N VAL A 45 -20.82 15.40 6.78
CA VAL A 45 -21.23 15.65 8.17
C VAL A 45 -22.55 16.44 8.21
N ASP A 46 -22.85 17.19 7.15
CA ASP A 46 -24.04 18.04 7.07
C ASP A 46 -25.25 17.31 6.45
N ALA A 47 -25.07 16.07 5.98
CA ALA A 47 -26.13 15.25 5.39
C ALA A 47 -27.06 14.61 6.44
N LEU A 48 -27.71 15.44 7.26
CA LEU A 48 -28.64 15.02 8.30
C LEU A 48 -29.76 14.11 7.73
N GLY A 49 -29.93 12.93 8.34
CA GLY A 49 -30.93 11.95 7.93
C GLY A 49 -30.44 10.87 6.97
N ASP A 50 -29.22 10.98 6.43
CA ASP A 50 -28.59 9.92 5.62
C ASP A 50 -27.55 9.16 6.46
N PRO A 51 -27.84 7.92 6.92
CA PRO A 51 -26.94 7.18 7.77
C PRO A 51 -25.67 6.69 7.07
N ILE A 52 -25.65 6.62 5.73
CA ILE A 52 -24.46 6.23 4.96
C ILE A 52 -23.52 7.42 4.87
N LYS A 53 -24.03 8.60 4.51
CA LYS A 53 -23.22 9.83 4.44
C LYS A 53 -22.69 10.28 5.79
N LEU A 54 -23.47 10.08 6.85
CA LEU A 54 -23.03 10.34 8.22
C LEU A 54 -22.07 9.28 8.76
N GLY A 55 -21.77 8.21 7.99
CA GLY A 55 -20.82 7.18 8.37
C GLY A 55 -21.31 6.17 9.42
N TYR A 56 -22.60 6.16 9.74
CA TYR A 56 -23.21 5.13 10.61
C TYR A 56 -23.31 3.77 9.92
N VAL A 57 -23.49 3.77 8.61
CA VAL A 57 -23.56 2.56 7.77
C VAL A 57 -22.45 2.60 6.72
N ILE A 58 -21.75 1.48 6.57
CA ILE A 58 -20.65 1.35 5.62
C ILE A 58 -21.21 1.36 4.19
N PRO A 59 -20.72 2.25 3.30
CA PRO A 59 -21.14 2.28 1.90
C PRO A 59 -20.88 0.93 1.20
N PRO A 60 -21.83 0.40 0.41
CA PRO A 60 -21.63 -0.85 -0.34
C PRO A 60 -20.40 -0.82 -1.27
N LEU A 61 -20.12 0.35 -1.84
CA LEU A 61 -18.98 0.55 -2.73
C LEU A 61 -17.65 0.29 -2.03
N GLU A 62 -17.49 0.61 -0.74
CA GLU A 62 -16.24 0.26 -0.02
C GLU A 62 -16.05 -1.25 0.06
N LYS A 63 -17.12 -2.02 0.21
CA LYS A 63 -17.07 -3.48 0.18
C LYS A 63 -16.67 -3.97 -1.21
N GLU A 64 -17.25 -3.41 -2.27
CA GLU A 64 -16.91 -3.78 -3.65
C GLU A 64 -15.43 -3.51 -3.98
N LEU A 65 -14.88 -2.39 -3.49
CA LEU A 65 -13.50 -2.00 -3.74
C LEU A 65 -12.46 -2.79 -2.93
N GLU A 66 -12.83 -3.24 -1.72
CA GLU A 66 -11.95 -4.00 -0.82
C GLU A 66 -12.02 -5.52 -1.07
N SER A 67 -13.12 -6.01 -1.66
CA SER A 67 -13.32 -7.43 -1.93
C SER A 67 -12.38 -7.93 -3.04
N PRO A 68 -12.00 -9.21 -3.02
CA PRO A 68 -11.30 -9.80 -4.16
C PRO A 68 -12.14 -9.65 -5.44
N PHE A 69 -11.55 -9.06 -6.47
CA PHE A 69 -12.19 -8.82 -7.77
C PHE A 69 -12.53 -10.13 -8.52
N PRO A 70 -13.40 -10.10 -9.54
CA PRO A 70 -13.63 -11.26 -10.40
C PRO A 70 -12.40 -11.58 -11.25
N GLU A 71 -12.29 -12.84 -11.71
CA GLU A 71 -11.19 -13.31 -12.60
C GLU A 71 -11.05 -12.49 -13.89
N SER A 72 -12.13 -11.88 -14.39
CA SER A 72 -12.06 -10.98 -15.54
C SER A 72 -11.16 -9.76 -15.29
N HIS A 73 -11.12 -9.24 -14.07
CA HIS A 73 -10.22 -8.14 -13.69
C HIS A 73 -8.75 -8.60 -13.65
N LEU A 74 -8.53 -9.84 -13.22
CA LEU A 74 -7.19 -10.41 -13.03
C LEU A 74 -6.47 -10.75 -14.36
N GLN A 75 -7.12 -10.58 -15.50
CA GLN A 75 -6.50 -10.70 -16.82
C GLN A 75 -5.55 -9.53 -17.13
N GLU A 76 -5.86 -8.35 -16.62
CA GLU A 76 -5.13 -7.11 -16.89
C GLU A 76 -4.48 -6.52 -15.62
N ALA A 77 -4.86 -7.02 -14.44
CA ALA A 77 -4.42 -6.52 -13.15
C ALA A 77 -4.16 -7.65 -12.15
N ALA A 78 -3.69 -7.29 -10.95
CA ALA A 78 -3.59 -8.19 -9.81
C ALA A 78 -4.18 -7.50 -8.58
N ASP A 79 -4.82 -8.29 -7.73
CA ASP A 79 -5.30 -7.78 -6.44
C ASP A 79 -4.18 -7.88 -5.43
N GLU A 80 -3.94 -6.82 -4.69
CA GLU A 80 -2.91 -6.80 -3.66
C GLU A 80 -3.45 -6.20 -2.37
N ILE A 81 -3.21 -6.91 -1.27
CA ILE A 81 -3.38 -6.38 0.08
C ILE A 81 -2.04 -6.40 0.81
N PHE A 82 -1.77 -5.31 1.50
CA PHE A 82 -0.48 -5.07 2.14
C PHE A 82 -0.68 -4.40 3.49
N PHE A 83 -0.07 -4.98 4.53
CA PHE A 83 -0.04 -4.40 5.88
C PHE A 83 1.41 -4.25 6.32
N TYR A 84 1.73 -3.06 6.81
CA TYR A 84 3.03 -2.74 7.38
C TYR A 84 2.83 -2.00 8.70
N GLY A 85 3.39 -2.55 9.77
CA GLY A 85 3.31 -1.98 11.10
C GLY A 85 4.63 -2.10 11.84
N VAL A 86 5.00 -1.02 12.54
CA VAL A 86 6.14 -0.97 13.44
C VAL A 86 5.72 -0.47 14.80
N ASN A 87 6.37 -0.97 15.85
CA ASN A 87 6.14 -0.48 17.22
C ASN A 87 7.35 0.31 17.75
N THR A 88 7.20 0.87 18.96
CA THR A 88 8.24 1.67 19.64
C THR A 88 9.52 0.88 19.94
N LYS A 89 9.45 -0.46 19.94
CA LYS A 89 10.59 -1.36 20.13
C LYS A 89 11.24 -1.79 18.81
N SER A 90 10.88 -1.15 17.69
CA SER A 90 11.36 -1.51 16.35
C SER A 90 11.04 -2.96 15.94
N GLU A 91 10.01 -3.56 16.55
CA GLU A 91 9.39 -4.78 16.04
C GLU A 91 8.59 -4.40 14.81
N CYS A 92 8.66 -5.24 13.78
CA CYS A 92 8.08 -4.95 12.48
C CYS A 92 7.27 -6.16 12.01
N LEU A 93 6.08 -5.90 11.53
CA LEU A 93 5.27 -6.84 10.78
C LEU A 93 5.04 -6.26 9.40
N LEU A 94 5.38 -7.03 8.38
CA LEU A 94 4.97 -6.79 7.01
C LEU A 94 4.33 -8.07 6.50
N VAL A 95 3.09 -7.97 6.04
CA VAL A 95 2.38 -9.09 5.44
C VAL A 95 1.68 -8.63 4.17
N ARG A 96 1.77 -9.46 3.13
CA ARG A 96 1.21 -9.17 1.81
C ARG A 96 0.58 -10.44 1.24
N ILE A 97 -0.57 -10.27 0.59
CA ILE A 97 -1.12 -11.26 -0.34
C ILE A 97 -1.34 -10.55 -1.66
N ALA A 98 -0.78 -11.09 -2.73
CA ALA A 98 -1.10 -10.69 -4.09
C ALA A 98 -1.77 -11.86 -4.82
N ARG A 99 -2.87 -11.60 -5.51
CA ARG A 99 -3.64 -12.60 -6.24
C ARG A 99 -3.68 -12.22 -7.72
N GLY A 100 -3.25 -13.16 -8.55
CA GLY A 100 -3.32 -13.07 -10.01
C GLY A 100 -4.37 -14.03 -10.59
N LEU A 101 -4.30 -14.19 -11.91
CA LEU A 101 -5.20 -15.03 -12.70
C LEU A 101 -5.16 -16.51 -12.25
N ASN A 102 -6.27 -17.22 -12.44
CA ASN A 102 -6.41 -18.66 -12.19
C ASN A 102 -6.19 -19.04 -10.72
N GLN A 103 -6.65 -18.21 -9.79
CA GLN A 103 -6.49 -18.38 -8.35
C GLN A 103 -5.04 -18.46 -7.86
N VAL A 104 -4.06 -18.09 -8.68
CA VAL A 104 -2.65 -18.04 -8.26
C VAL A 104 -2.48 -16.88 -7.30
N ALA A 105 -1.83 -17.12 -6.17
CA ALA A 105 -1.55 -16.11 -5.18
C ALA A 105 -0.13 -16.25 -4.61
N ASP A 106 0.45 -15.11 -4.25
CA ASP A 106 1.73 -15.01 -3.58
C ASP A 106 1.50 -14.43 -2.18
N ALA A 107 2.07 -15.07 -1.16
CA ALA A 107 2.04 -14.60 0.23
C ALA A 107 3.44 -14.30 0.72
N TRP A 108 3.60 -13.10 1.30
CA TRP A 108 4.87 -12.66 1.86
C TRP A 108 4.65 -12.27 3.31
N ILE A 109 5.50 -12.79 4.19
CA ILE A 109 5.52 -12.46 5.61
C ILE A 109 6.94 -12.07 5.97
N TYR A 110 7.08 -10.95 6.65
CA TYR A 110 8.30 -10.49 7.27
C TYR A 110 7.98 -10.07 8.71
N LEU A 111 8.66 -10.69 9.66
CA LEU A 111 8.50 -10.44 11.08
C LEU A 111 9.86 -10.17 11.70
N LYS A 112 10.03 -9.00 12.28
CA LYS A 112 11.20 -8.63 13.08
C LYS A 112 10.78 -8.49 14.55
N LEU A 113 11.46 -9.22 15.42
CA LEU A 113 11.23 -9.17 16.87
C LEU A 113 12.19 -8.19 17.55
N ALA A 114 11.89 -7.80 18.80
CA ALA A 114 12.69 -6.85 19.56
C ALA A 114 14.13 -7.34 19.84
N ASN A 115 14.33 -8.65 19.84
CA ASN A 115 15.65 -9.28 19.98
C ASN A 115 16.50 -9.24 18.69
N GLY A 116 16.01 -8.57 17.64
CA GLY A 116 16.70 -8.45 16.35
C GLY A 116 16.57 -9.68 15.45
N LYS A 117 15.89 -10.76 15.89
CA LYS A 117 15.63 -11.92 15.04
C LYS A 117 14.61 -11.56 13.97
N ILE A 118 14.90 -11.98 12.75
CA ILE A 118 14.05 -11.75 11.59
C ILE A 118 13.58 -13.11 11.08
N TYR A 119 12.29 -13.17 10.79
CA TYR A 119 11.62 -14.32 10.22
C TYR A 119 10.97 -13.89 8.91
N ASN A 120 11.14 -14.68 7.87
CA ASN A 120 10.48 -14.47 6.60
C ASN A 120 9.80 -15.75 6.12
N HIS A 121 8.81 -15.57 5.27
CA HIS A 121 8.23 -16.63 4.48
C HIS A 121 7.72 -16.04 3.19
N THR A 122 8.07 -16.70 2.10
CA THR A 122 7.60 -16.37 0.76
C THR A 122 6.97 -17.63 0.22
N GLU A 123 5.65 -17.61 0.06
CA GLU A 123 4.93 -18.61 -0.68
C GLU A 123 4.71 -18.04 -2.08
N SER A 124 5.38 -18.62 -3.07
CA SER A 124 5.20 -18.28 -4.48
C SER A 124 4.40 -19.38 -5.17
N MET A 125 3.40 -19.01 -5.97
CA MET A 125 2.47 -19.96 -6.61
C MET A 125 1.59 -20.74 -5.62
N GLY A 126 1.18 -20.11 -4.53
CA GLY A 126 0.09 -20.62 -3.72
C GLY A 126 -1.24 -20.50 -4.46
N TYR A 127 -2.28 -21.10 -3.88
CA TYR A 127 -3.64 -20.95 -4.37
C TYR A 127 -4.48 -20.19 -3.36
N GLN A 128 -5.27 -19.24 -3.87
CA GLN A 128 -6.37 -18.67 -3.13
C GLN A 128 -7.33 -19.81 -2.77
N GLN A 129 -7.56 -19.99 -1.47
CA GLN A 129 -8.55 -20.97 -1.02
C GLN A 129 -9.91 -20.48 -1.46
N SER A 130 -10.68 -21.36 -2.13
CA SER A 130 -12.05 -21.10 -2.52
C SER A 130 -12.85 -20.78 -1.28
N ALA A 131 -13.11 -19.50 -1.05
CA ALA A 131 -13.97 -19.05 0.02
C ALA A 131 -15.40 -19.34 -0.44
N ASP A 132 -16.03 -20.38 0.12
CA ASP A 132 -17.44 -20.74 -0.12
C ASP A 132 -18.35 -19.51 0.06
N GLY A 133 -18.59 -18.75 -1.01
CA GLY A 133 -19.37 -17.52 -1.00
C GLY A 133 -18.79 -16.33 -0.21
N ASN A 134 -17.63 -16.47 0.45
CA ASN A 134 -17.08 -15.42 1.31
C ASN A 134 -16.18 -14.45 0.54
N SER A 135 -16.80 -13.43 -0.05
CA SER A 135 -16.17 -12.35 -0.84
C SER A 135 -15.25 -11.41 -0.04
N HIS A 136 -14.85 -11.76 1.18
CA HIS A 136 -14.14 -10.87 2.11
C HIS A 136 -12.77 -11.39 2.56
N THR A 137 -12.30 -12.49 1.95
CA THR A 137 -11.09 -13.19 2.39
C THR A 137 -10.07 -13.28 1.27
N PHE A 138 -8.85 -12.89 1.57
CA PHE A 138 -7.65 -13.16 0.80
C PHE A 138 -6.87 -14.26 1.51
N SER A 139 -6.40 -15.26 0.77
CA SER A 139 -5.72 -16.40 1.34
C SER A 139 -4.65 -16.92 0.40
N CYS A 140 -3.54 -17.38 0.96
CA CYS A 140 -2.50 -18.06 0.21
C CYS A 140 -1.70 -18.92 1.20
N GLY A 141 -1.67 -20.23 0.95
CA GLY A 141 -1.03 -21.19 1.84
C GLY A 141 -1.63 -21.19 3.24
N ARG A 142 -0.82 -20.80 4.24
CA ARG A 142 -1.21 -20.71 5.67
C ARG A 142 -1.52 -19.30 6.15
N LEU A 143 -1.45 -18.30 5.26
CA LEU A 143 -1.78 -16.91 5.54
C LEU A 143 -3.20 -16.62 5.05
N GLN A 144 -4.02 -16.06 5.94
CA GLN A 144 -5.38 -15.65 5.66
C GLN A 144 -5.60 -14.23 6.19
N MET A 145 -6.20 -13.38 5.36
CA MET A 145 -6.57 -12.02 5.72
C MET A 145 -8.02 -11.80 5.33
N HIS A 146 -8.85 -11.41 6.28
CA HIS A 146 -10.24 -11.06 6.00
C HIS A 146 -10.61 -9.75 6.65
N TYR A 147 -11.33 -8.91 5.91
CA TYR A 147 -11.86 -7.69 6.48
C TYR A 147 -13.09 -8.01 7.33
N LEU A 148 -13.16 -7.40 8.51
CA LEU A 148 -14.35 -7.37 9.38
C LEU A 148 -15.22 -6.14 9.07
N SER A 149 -14.59 -5.10 8.54
CA SER A 149 -15.19 -3.83 8.17
C SER A 149 -14.31 -3.26 7.05
N PRO A 150 -14.82 -3.12 5.82
CA PRO A 150 -14.05 -2.62 4.68
C PRO A 150 -13.25 -1.36 5.05
N MET A 151 -11.99 -1.31 4.61
CA MET A 151 -11.04 -0.20 4.81
C MET A 151 -10.71 0.16 6.27
N ARG A 152 -11.28 -0.54 7.27
CA ARG A 152 -11.21 -0.15 8.69
C ARG A 152 -10.68 -1.22 9.60
N ARG A 153 -11.17 -2.46 9.45
CA ARG A 153 -10.86 -3.54 10.38
C ARG A 153 -10.57 -4.81 9.63
N TRP A 154 -9.40 -5.37 9.91
CA TRP A 154 -8.91 -6.58 9.29
C TRP A 154 -8.46 -7.57 10.35
N ARG A 155 -8.67 -8.85 10.08
CA ARG A 155 -8.12 -9.95 10.86
C ARG A 155 -7.11 -10.69 10.00
N ILE A 156 -5.88 -10.72 10.49
CA ILE A 156 -4.73 -11.35 9.83
C ILE A 156 -4.40 -12.59 10.64
N PHE A 157 -4.40 -13.74 9.99
CA PHE A 157 -4.15 -15.04 10.60
C PHE A 157 -3.03 -15.76 9.88
N TYR A 158 -2.08 -16.30 10.63
CA TYR A 158 -1.05 -17.18 10.10
C TYR A 158 -0.80 -18.35 11.04
N CYS A 159 -0.59 -19.53 10.47
CA CYS A 159 -0.26 -20.74 11.21
C CYS A 159 0.61 -21.67 10.34
N GLY A 160 1.92 -21.50 10.38
CA GLY A 160 2.86 -22.22 9.51
C GLY A 160 4.32 -22.08 9.94
N MET A 161 5.23 -22.51 9.07
CA MET A 161 6.68 -22.43 9.30
C MET A 161 7.23 -21.13 8.70
N LEU A 162 8.00 -20.38 9.48
CA LEU A 162 8.79 -19.24 9.00
C LEU A 162 10.27 -19.59 9.00
N THR A 163 11.00 -19.13 8.00
CA THR A 163 12.46 -19.25 7.94
C THR A 163 13.08 -18.11 8.72
N LYS A 164 14.03 -18.42 9.61
CA LYS A 164 14.79 -17.42 10.35
C LYS A 164 15.96 -16.95 9.49
N LEU A 165 16.03 -15.64 9.24
CA LEU A 165 17.16 -15.02 8.56
C LEU A 165 18.32 -14.84 9.56
N GLN A 166 19.38 -15.62 9.43
CA GLN A 166 20.64 -15.39 10.15
C GLN A 166 21.58 -14.52 9.31
N GLY A 167 22.03 -13.42 9.89
CA GLY A 167 22.72 -12.35 9.16
C GLY A 167 24.14 -12.64 8.66
N ASN A 168 24.64 -13.88 8.59
CA ASN A 168 25.98 -14.17 8.04
C ASN A 168 26.35 -15.65 7.77
N GLN A 169 25.47 -16.65 7.94
CA GLN A 169 25.82 -18.06 7.69
C GLN A 169 24.83 -18.68 6.71
N LYS A 170 25.36 -19.06 5.53
CA LYS A 170 24.58 -19.52 4.36
C LYS A 170 23.98 -20.92 4.47
N ASP A 171 24.25 -21.67 5.54
CA ASP A 171 24.10 -23.13 5.46
C ASP A 171 23.06 -23.76 6.41
N VAL A 172 22.34 -22.99 7.23
CA VAL A 172 21.21 -23.54 8.01
C VAL A 172 20.02 -22.59 8.04
N GLU A 173 19.06 -22.81 7.14
CA GLU A 173 17.72 -22.25 7.24
C GLU A 173 16.99 -22.88 8.43
N GLU A 174 17.12 -22.26 9.60
CA GLU A 174 16.35 -22.66 10.78
C GLU A 174 14.88 -22.27 10.54
N THR A 175 14.02 -23.28 10.37
CA THR A 175 12.57 -23.07 10.25
C THR A 175 11.92 -23.19 11.62
N VAL A 176 11.01 -22.27 11.93
CA VAL A 176 10.32 -22.19 13.21
C VAL A 176 8.82 -22.17 12.97
N PHE A 177 8.08 -22.98 13.73
CA PHE A 177 6.63 -22.96 13.71
C PHE A 177 6.11 -21.68 14.40
N VAL A 178 5.29 -20.92 13.69
CA VAL A 178 4.72 -19.66 14.17
C VAL A 178 3.22 -19.65 13.94
N LYS A 179 2.50 -19.21 14.97
CA LYS A 179 1.07 -18.95 14.91
C LYS A 179 0.78 -17.57 15.48
N PHE A 180 0.12 -16.72 14.69
CA PHE A 180 -0.33 -15.41 15.16
C PHE A 180 -1.71 -15.07 14.60
N VAL A 181 -2.41 -14.22 15.36
CA VAL A 181 -3.67 -13.61 14.95
C VAL A 181 -3.58 -12.13 15.30
N PHE A 182 -3.66 -11.26 14.31
CA PHE A 182 -3.69 -9.81 14.50
C PHE A 182 -5.04 -9.25 14.15
N LEU A 183 -5.47 -8.25 14.93
CA LEU A 183 -6.58 -7.39 14.62
C LEU A 183 -6.02 -6.03 14.21
N TRP A 184 -6.07 -5.75 12.90
CA TRP A 184 -5.64 -4.49 12.34
C TRP A 184 -6.81 -3.51 12.32
N LYS A 185 -6.60 -2.29 12.83
CA LYS A 185 -7.61 -1.23 12.86
C LYS A 185 -7.01 0.04 12.26
N ALA A 186 -7.71 0.63 11.29
CA ALA A 186 -7.41 1.97 10.83
C ALA A 186 -7.69 2.97 11.97
N SER A 187 -6.79 3.95 12.12
CA SER A 187 -6.97 5.10 13.02
C SER A 187 -7.32 6.39 12.27
N SER A 188 -7.38 6.30 10.94
CA SER A 188 -7.75 7.37 10.02
C SER A 188 -8.98 6.97 9.22
N ASP A 189 -9.52 7.94 8.49
CA ASP A 189 -10.47 7.69 7.41
C ASP A 189 -9.79 6.99 6.22
N VAL A 190 -10.62 6.56 5.27
CA VAL A 190 -10.16 5.94 4.02
C VAL A 190 -9.37 6.97 3.22
N TYR A 191 -8.19 6.57 2.74
CA TYR A 191 -7.27 7.44 2.02
C TYR A 191 -6.96 6.86 0.65
N ASP A 192 -7.18 7.63 -0.41
CA ASP A 192 -6.80 7.28 -1.78
C ASP A 192 -5.44 7.89 -2.12
N CYS A 193 -4.40 7.04 -2.18
CA CYS A 193 -3.06 7.48 -2.56
C CYS A 193 -2.98 8.18 -3.92
N THR A 194 -3.95 7.97 -4.82
CA THR A 194 -3.95 8.59 -6.15
C THR A 194 -4.54 10.00 -6.17
N LEU A 195 -5.48 10.32 -5.28
CA LEU A 195 -6.23 11.58 -5.31
C LEU A 195 -6.10 12.43 -4.03
N ASP A 196 -5.83 11.82 -2.88
CA ASP A 196 -5.73 12.50 -1.58
C ASP A 196 -4.29 12.90 -1.22
N SER A 197 -3.34 12.60 -2.10
CA SER A 197 -1.92 12.91 -1.95
C SER A 197 -1.61 14.42 -2.03
N ASN A 198 -0.66 14.88 -1.20
CA ASN A 198 -0.21 16.27 -1.18
C ASN A 198 0.44 16.67 -2.52
N PRO A 199 -0.17 17.57 -3.32
CA PRO A 199 0.35 17.96 -4.63
C PRO A 199 1.73 18.61 -4.58
N GLU A 200 2.04 19.36 -3.52
CA GLU A 200 3.32 20.08 -3.38
C GLU A 200 4.49 19.10 -3.16
N GLY A 201 4.27 18.09 -2.32
CA GLY A 201 5.25 17.05 -2.05
C GLY A 201 5.56 16.23 -3.29
N PHE A 202 4.53 15.82 -4.04
CA PHE A 202 4.68 15.10 -5.30
C PHE A 202 5.37 15.96 -6.37
N ALA A 203 4.97 17.23 -6.52
CA ALA A 203 5.62 18.14 -7.46
C ALA A 203 7.11 18.33 -7.14
N SER A 204 7.47 18.43 -5.86
CA SER A 204 8.86 18.48 -5.40
C SER A 204 9.63 17.20 -5.71
N ALA A 205 9.05 16.03 -5.45
CA ALA A 205 9.67 14.74 -5.77
C ALA A 205 9.89 14.58 -7.28
N MET A 206 8.89 14.93 -8.10
CA MET A 206 8.97 14.89 -9.55
C MET A 206 9.99 15.89 -10.11
N ALA A 207 10.10 17.09 -9.52
CA ALA A 207 11.07 18.09 -9.95
C ALA A 207 12.52 17.68 -9.66
N ARG A 208 12.75 16.94 -8.57
CA ARG A 208 14.06 16.35 -8.23
C ARG A 208 14.40 15.14 -9.08
N ALA A 209 13.39 14.44 -9.60
CA ALA A 209 13.61 13.27 -10.45
C ALA A 209 14.27 13.67 -11.79
N PRO A 210 15.11 12.80 -12.37
CA PRO A 210 15.61 12.98 -13.72
C PRO A 210 14.46 12.80 -14.72
N TRP A 211 14.21 13.81 -15.56
CA TRP A 211 13.18 13.73 -16.59
C TRP A 211 13.79 13.11 -17.84
N LYS A 212 13.32 11.91 -18.21
CA LYS A 212 13.62 11.31 -19.51
C LYS A 212 12.51 11.72 -20.47
N VAL A 213 12.89 12.23 -21.64
CA VAL A 213 11.96 12.61 -22.71
C VAL A 213 11.62 11.35 -23.52
N PRO A 214 10.34 11.09 -23.89
CA PRO A 214 9.15 11.90 -23.61
C PRO A 214 8.57 11.61 -22.22
N PHE A 215 8.19 12.69 -21.54
CA PHE A 215 7.53 12.66 -20.25
C PHE A 215 6.09 12.16 -20.45
N VAL A 216 5.81 10.91 -20.10
CA VAL A 216 4.44 10.38 -19.99
C VAL A 216 4.05 10.47 -18.52
N ALA A 217 3.09 11.33 -18.21
CA ALA A 217 2.44 11.36 -16.91
C ALA A 217 1.64 10.06 -16.75
N LEU A 218 1.90 9.32 -15.68
CA LEU A 218 1.06 8.21 -15.19
C LEU A 218 -0.18 8.78 -14.48
#